data_AF-A0A167LGZ4-F1
#
_entry.id   AF-A0A167LGZ4-F1
#
_cell.length_a   1.000
_cell.length_b   1.000
_cell.length_c   1.000
_cell.angle_alpha   90.00
_cell.angle_beta   90.00
_cell.angle_gamma   90.00
#
_symmetry.space_group_name_H-M   'P 1'
#
loop_
_entity.id
_entity.type
_entity.pdbx_description
1 polymer ?
#
loop_
_entity_poly.entity_id
_entity_poly.type
_entity_poly.pdbx_seq_one_letter_code
_entity_poly.pdbx_strand_id
1 'polypeptide(L)'
;MSGFWNYRVIFCEGKDSESPLYQIHEVEYNINGKVTNWSETGAAPFGHTIEELQADADRLKSAFEKPVLKVVRKQRGYELVELDTGEEAYAEPPTALKG
;
A
#
# COMPACT_ATOMS: atom_id res chain seq x y z
N MET A 1 -6.27 12.91 -14.43
CA MET A 1 -5.25 11.87 -14.20
C MET A 1 -5.98 10.66 -13.66
N SER A 2 -6.09 9.59 -14.45
CA SER A 2 -6.56 8.30 -13.94
C SER A 2 -5.45 7.71 -13.07
N GLY A 3 -5.72 7.55 -11.78
CA GLY A 3 -4.89 6.77 -10.87
C GLY A 3 -5.73 5.62 -10.34
N PHE A 4 -5.08 4.65 -9.72
CA PHE A 4 -5.76 3.62 -8.95
C PHE A 4 -5.03 3.39 -7.64
N TRP A 5 -5.64 2.66 -6.73
CA TRP A 5 -5.06 2.39 -5.43
C TRP A 5 -5.29 0.93 -5.05
N ASN A 6 -4.47 0.42 -4.14
CA ASN A 6 -4.64 -0.88 -3.52
C ASN A 6 -4.21 -0.82 -2.05
N TYR A 7 -4.75 -1.70 -1.22
CA TYR A 7 -4.19 -1.96 0.10
C TYR A 7 -2.89 -2.75 -0.02
N ARG A 8 -1.84 -2.30 0.67
CA ARG A 8 -0.54 -3.00 0.77
C ARG A 8 -0.08 -3.06 2.22
N VAL A 9 0.57 -4.15 2.59
CA VAL A 9 1.31 -4.22 3.85
C VAL A 9 2.62 -3.44 3.68
N ILE A 10 2.86 -2.48 4.57
CA ILE A 10 4.11 -1.73 4.69
C ILE A 10 4.78 -2.14 6.00
N PHE A 11 6.04 -2.54 5.88
CA PHE A 11 6.96 -2.77 6.98
C PHE A 11 7.65 -1.47 7.35
N CYS A 12 7.44 -1.02 8.58
CA CYS A 12 8.13 0.10 9.19
C CYS A 12 9.20 -0.45 10.14
N GLU A 13 10.46 -0.25 9.78
CA GLU A 13 11.57 -0.49 10.70
C GLU A 13 11.35 0.39 11.94
N GLY A 14 11.27 -0.24 13.11
CA GLY A 14 11.15 0.48 14.37
C GLY A 14 12.33 1.44 14.52
N LYS A 15 12.08 2.64 15.04
CA LYS A 15 13.17 3.55 15.40
C LYS A 15 13.73 3.13 16.75
N ASP A 16 15.06 3.09 16.84
CA ASP A 16 15.80 2.80 18.07
C ASP A 16 15.38 1.47 18.73
N SER A 17 14.57 1.54 19.80
CA SER A 17 14.12 0.42 20.61
C SER A 17 12.67 -0.01 20.34
N GLU A 18 11.99 0.62 19.39
CA GLU A 18 10.64 0.24 19.02
C GLU A 18 10.66 -1.06 18.21
N SER A 19 9.70 -1.95 18.50
CA SER A 19 9.53 -3.15 17.68
C SER A 19 9.08 -2.76 16.28
N PRO A 20 9.57 -3.44 15.23
CA PRO A 20 9.11 -3.17 13.89
C PRO A 20 7.60 -3.42 13.75
N LEU A 21 6.94 -2.65 12.89
CA LEU A 21 5.51 -2.72 12.69
C LEU A 21 5.19 -3.12 11.25
N TYR A 22 4.15 -3.95 11.10
CA TYR A 22 3.51 -4.24 9.83
C TYR A 22 2.12 -3.60 9.85
N GLN A 23 1.88 -2.70 8.91
CA GLN A 23 0.61 -1.96 8.83
C GLN A 23 0.07 -2.04 7.41
N ILE A 24 -1.26 -2.07 7.26
CA ILE A 24 -1.90 -1.98 5.96
C ILE A 24 -2.05 -0.49 5.62
N HIS A 25 -1.64 -0.08 4.43
CA HIS A 25 -1.76 1.28 3.94
C HIS A 25 -2.50 1.32 2.60
N GLU A 26 -3.13 2.45 2.31
CA GLU A 26 -3.61 2.76 0.97
C GLU A 26 -2.43 3.24 0.13
N VAL A 27 -2.12 2.53 -0.95
CA VAL A 27 -1.04 2.89 -1.86
C VAL A 27 -1.64 3.28 -3.20
N GLU A 28 -1.30 4.48 -3.66
CA GLU A 28 -1.76 5.05 -4.92
C GLU A 28 -0.72 4.83 -6.01
N TYR A 29 -1.22 4.53 -7.20
CA TYR A 29 -0.44 4.25 -8.40
C TYR A 29 -0.94 5.12 -9.57
N ASN A 30 -0.02 5.52 -10.44
CA ASN A 30 -0.38 6.11 -11.73
C ASN A 30 -0.83 5.04 -12.74
N ILE A 31 -1.31 5.46 -13.92
CA ILE A 31 -1.72 4.53 -15.00
C ILE A 31 -0.64 3.55 -15.46
N ASN A 32 0.63 3.84 -15.20
CA ASN A 32 1.74 2.97 -15.57
C ASN A 32 2.07 1.99 -14.45
N GLY A 33 1.30 1.95 -13.36
CA GLY A 33 1.51 1.03 -12.24
C GLY A 33 2.60 1.44 -11.26
N LYS A 34 3.19 2.64 -11.40
CA LYS A 34 4.18 3.15 -10.43
C LYS A 34 3.51 3.84 -9.26
N VAL A 35 4.03 3.61 -8.05
CA VAL A 35 3.58 4.29 -6.83
C VAL A 35 3.75 5.80 -6.98
N THR A 36 2.71 6.55 -6.63
CA THR A 36 2.72 8.01 -6.57
C THR A 36 2.56 8.54 -5.15
N ASN A 37 1.88 7.80 -4.29
CA ASN A 37 1.63 8.20 -2.90
C ASN A 37 1.24 6.99 -2.03
N TRP A 38 1.27 7.15 -0.71
CA TRP A 38 0.68 6.20 0.24
C TRP A 38 0.18 6.92 1.50
N SER A 39 -0.75 6.31 2.22
CA SER A 39 -1.28 6.87 3.46
C SER A 39 -0.19 7.04 4.52
N GLU A 40 -0.20 8.14 5.26
CA GLU A 40 0.76 8.39 6.35
C GLU A 40 0.52 7.42 7.53
N THR A 41 -0.73 7.10 7.81
CA THR A 41 -1.14 6.16 8.87
C THR A 41 -1.70 4.87 8.29
N GLY A 42 -1.64 3.81 9.09
CA GLY A 42 -2.28 2.54 8.76
C GLY A 42 -3.80 2.71 8.56
N ALA A 43 -4.33 2.02 7.56
CA ALA A 43 -5.75 2.02 7.22
C ALA A 43 -6.55 1.25 8.27
N ALA A 44 -7.70 1.82 8.66
CA ALA A 44 -8.70 1.14 9.46
C ALA A 44 -9.94 0.89 8.58
N PRO A 45 -10.60 -0.27 8.69
CA PRO A 45 -11.79 -0.53 7.89
C PRO A 45 -12.92 0.42 8.27
N PHE A 46 -13.73 0.82 7.30
CA PHE A 46 -14.81 1.79 7.50
C PHE A 46 -16.09 1.42 6.73
N GLY A 47 -17.25 1.82 7.26
CA GLY A 47 -18.54 1.69 6.61
C GLY A 47 -19.64 2.41 7.38
N HIS A 48 -20.73 2.79 6.69
CA HIS A 48 -21.92 3.37 7.32
C HIS A 48 -22.88 2.29 7.85
N THR A 49 -22.69 1.05 7.43
CA THR A 49 -23.39 -0.16 7.90
C THR A 49 -22.39 -1.24 8.30
N ILE A 50 -22.86 -2.28 9.01
CA ILE A 50 -22.01 -3.41 9.39
C ILE A 50 -21.56 -4.19 8.15
N GLU A 51 -22.44 -4.32 7.16
CA GLU A 51 -22.16 -4.99 5.90
C GLU A 51 -21.07 -4.26 5.10
N GLU A 52 -21.12 -2.92 5.06
CA GLU A 52 -20.07 -2.11 4.43
C GLU A 52 -18.74 -2.23 5.18
N LEU A 53 -18.75 -2.17 6.51
CA LEU A 53 -17.55 -2.32 7.34
C LEU A 53 -16.91 -3.70 7.16
N GLN A 54 -17.72 -4.76 7.07
CA GLN A 54 -17.24 -6.12 6.80
C GLN A 54 -16.63 -6.23 5.41
N ALA A 55 -17.32 -5.68 4.39
CA ALA A 55 -16.80 -5.68 3.03
C ALA A 55 -15.47 -4.93 2.92
N ASP A 56 -15.32 -3.81 3.63
CA ASP A 56 -14.07 -3.05 3.67
C ASP A 56 -12.96 -3.80 4.42
N ALA A 57 -13.28 -4.41 5.58
CA ALA A 57 -12.35 -5.27 6.29
C ALA A 57 -11.85 -6.46 5.44
N ASP A 58 -12.72 -7.04 4.61
CA ASP A 58 -12.34 -8.08 3.66
C ASP A 58 -11.46 -7.55 2.51
N ARG A 59 -11.69 -6.30 2.05
CA ARG A 59 -10.77 -5.64 1.10
C ARG A 59 -9.39 -5.42 1.72
N LEU A 60 -9.30 -4.98 2.98
CA LEU A 60 -8.02 -4.82 3.68
C LEU A 60 -7.24 -6.15 3.72
N LYS A 61 -7.92 -7.29 3.92
CA LYS A 61 -7.27 -8.61 3.90
C LYS A 61 -6.56 -8.92 2.59
N SER A 62 -7.01 -8.38 1.45
CA SER A 62 -6.35 -8.57 0.16
C SER A 62 -4.90 -8.03 0.12
N ALA A 63 -4.51 -7.18 1.08
CA ALA A 63 -3.14 -6.70 1.23
C ALA A 63 -2.15 -7.84 1.50
N PHE A 64 -2.58 -8.91 2.18
CA PHE A 64 -1.73 -10.05 2.53
C PHE A 64 -1.40 -10.96 1.33
N GLU A 65 -2.12 -10.80 0.22
CA GLU A 65 -1.90 -11.55 -1.02
C GLU A 65 -0.82 -10.91 -1.91
N LYS A 66 -0.26 -9.78 -1.48
CA LYS A 66 0.69 -8.96 -2.24
C LYS A 66 2.03 -8.90 -1.51
N PRO A 67 3.15 -8.67 -2.22
CA PRO A 67 4.45 -8.49 -1.58
C PRO A 67 4.41 -7.35 -0.55
N VAL A 68 5.04 -7.60 0.61
CA VAL A 68 5.24 -6.60 1.65
C VAL A 68 6.17 -5.53 1.13
N LEU A 69 5.86 -4.27 1.42
CA LEU A 69 6.66 -3.12 1.01
C LEU A 69 7.44 -2.54 2.18
N LYS A 70 8.48 -1.76 1.90
CA LYS A 70 9.16 -0.90 2.87
C LYS A 70 9.46 0.46 2.26
N VAL A 71 9.50 1.48 3.12
CA VAL A 71 9.91 2.83 2.71
C VAL A 71 11.44 2.91 2.71
N VAL A 72 12.02 3.33 1.59
CA VAL A 72 13.45 3.62 1.48
C VAL A 72 13.68 5.10 1.21
N ARG A 73 14.63 5.69 1.93
CA ARG A 73 15.07 7.07 1.69
C ARG A 73 15.97 7.10 0.45
N LYS A 74 15.64 7.95 -0.51
CA LYS A 74 16.47 8.20 -1.70
C LYS A 74 17.17 9.55 -1.58
N GLN A 75 18.03 9.87 -2.55
CA GLN A 75 18.66 11.20 -2.65
C GLN A 75 17.60 12.32 -2.73
N ARG A 76 16.44 12.03 -3.33
CA ARG A 76 15.28 12.92 -3.41
C ARG A 76 14.04 12.17 -2.93
N GLY A 77 13.56 12.53 -1.73
CA GLY A 77 12.34 11.98 -1.17
C GLY A 77 12.44 10.52 -0.74
N TYR A 78 11.31 9.83 -0.84
CA TYR A 78 11.11 8.47 -0.37
C TYR A 78 10.45 7.64 -1.47
N GLU A 79 10.67 6.34 -1.43
CA GLU A 79 10.09 5.38 -2.37
C GLU A 79 9.65 4.12 -1.62
N LEU A 80 8.61 3.46 -2.12
CA LEU A 80 8.24 2.11 -1.69
C LEU A 80 8.93 1.07 -2.58
N VAL A 81 9.59 0.12 -1.93
CA VAL A 81 10.19 -1.05 -2.58
C VAL A 81 9.65 -2.31 -1.93
N GLU A 82 9.68 -3.42 -2.66
CA GLU A 82 9.37 -4.73 -2.07
C GLU A 82 10.40 -5.09 -1.00
N LEU A 83 9.93 -5.61 0.13
CA LEU A 83 10.76 -5.90 1.30
C LEU A 83 11.85 -6.94 0.98
N ASP A 84 11.46 -7.98 0.26
CA ASP A 84 12.29 -9.17 0.00
C ASP A 84 13.26 -8.97 -1.18
N THR A 85 12.82 -8.30 -2.25
CA THR A 85 13.60 -8.16 -3.49
C THR A 85 14.31 -6.80 -3.59
N GLY A 86 13.78 -5.77 -2.93
CA GLY A 86 14.25 -4.40 -3.06
C GLY A 86 13.86 -3.72 -4.38
N GLU A 87 13.04 -4.36 -5.21
CA GLU A 87 12.53 -3.80 -6.46
C GLU A 87 11.51 -2.69 -6.21
N GLU A 88 11.40 -1.74 -7.14
CA GLU A 88 10.40 -0.65 -7.06
C GLU A 88 8.99 -1.25 -6.95
N ALA A 89 8.19 -0.76 -6.01
CA ALA A 89 6.83 -1.22 -5.84
C ALA A 89 6.00 -0.94 -7.11
N TYR A 90 5.35 -1.99 -7.62
CA TYR A 90 4.52 -1.93 -8.81
C TYR A 90 3.15 -2.56 -8.53
N ALA A 91 2.15 -2.13 -9.31
CA ALA A 91 0.88 -2.82 -9.44
C ALA A 91 0.41 -2.77 -10.88
N GLU A 92 -0.11 -3.90 -11.37
CA GLU A 92 -0.71 -3.97 -12.71
C GLU A 92 -1.94 -3.05 -12.78
N PRO A 93 -2.03 -2.13 -13.75
CA PRO A 93 -3.20 -1.28 -13.90
C PRO A 93 -4.48 -2.10 -14.12
N PRO A 94 -5.60 -1.78 -13.46
CA PRO A 94 -6.88 -2.41 -13.72
C PRO A 94 -7.26 -2.35 -15.20
N THR A 95 -7.83 -3.42 -15.75
CA THR A 95 -8.22 -3.50 -17.17
C THR A 95 -9.09 -2.33 -17.61
N ALA A 96 -9.96 -1.81 -16.73
CA ALA A 96 -10.81 -0.66 -17.02
C ALA A 96 -10.04 0.67 -17.26
N LEU A 97 -8.76 0.74 -16.88
CA LEU A 97 -7.89 1.90 -17.08
C LEU A 97 -6.90 1.71 -18.24
N LYS A 98 -6.86 0.51 -18.84
CA LYS A 98 -6.15 0.25 -20.09
C LYS A 98 -7.11 0.68 -21.20
N GLY A 99 -6.84 1.83 -21.82
CA GLY A 99 -7.71 2.49 -22.80
C GLY A 99 -8.13 1.61 -23.98
#